data_AF-A0A060XIX4-F1
#
_entry.id   AF-A0A060XIX4-F1
#
_cell.length_a   1.000
_cell.length_b   1.000
_cell.length_c   1.000
_cell.angle_alpha   90.00
_cell.angle_beta   90.00
_cell.angle_gamma   90.00
#
_symmetry.space_group_name_H-M   'P 1'
#
loop_
_entity.id
_entity.type
_entity.pdbx_description
1 polymer ?
#
loop_
_entity_poly.entity_id
_entity_poly.type
_entity_poly.pdbx_seq_one_letter_code
_entity_poly.pdbx_strand_id
1 'polypeptide(L)'
;MSIVTFLPSIGMASKFERFASAGKGNGLRATQEIHAGELLYTAEPLAYCVSNTCAKYFCHSCFSRRETLLRCSQCKVARYCDVTCQKQAWSDHKRECKCLRSLHPRIPTDSVRLAARIIFRLLSPSQTSPGLCSLEEHESHLCDMREERREGLSQLSSMLQLYIQQEVPNIMQELPAVDPLSLLAKVDHCSCVFVCGLHACETQT
;
A
#
# COMPACT_ATOMS: atom_id res chain seq x y z
N MET A 1 8.65 -10.32 -0.71
CA MET A 1 7.25 -10.14 -0.29
C MET A 1 6.96 -8.65 -0.26
N SER A 2 6.04 -8.20 -1.10
CA SER A 2 5.57 -6.80 -1.12
C SER A 2 4.19 -6.75 -0.49
N ILE A 3 3.89 -5.69 0.25
CA ILE A 3 2.57 -5.48 0.85
C ILE A 3 1.79 -4.52 -0.06
N VAL A 4 0.61 -4.91 -0.53
CA VAL A 4 -0.22 -4.12 -1.46
C VAL A 4 -1.66 -3.99 -0.98
N THR A 5 -2.27 -2.83 -1.28
CA THR A 5 -3.72 -2.53 -1.18
C THR A 5 -4.23 -2.23 -2.59
N PHE A 6 -5.44 -2.63 -3.04
CA PHE A 6 -5.84 -2.64 -4.48
C PHE A 6 -6.85 -1.53 -4.91
N LEU A 7 -6.90 -1.17 -6.21
CA LEU A 7 -7.77 -0.20 -6.94
C LEU A 7 -8.24 -0.73 -8.32
N PRO A 8 -9.50 -0.61 -8.75
CA PRO A 8 -9.98 -1.11 -10.05
C PRO A 8 -9.43 -0.41 -11.30
N SER A 9 -9.40 -1.14 -12.42
CA SER A 9 -9.43 -0.56 -13.78
C SER A 9 -10.87 -0.52 -14.33
N ILE A 10 -11.29 0.65 -14.83
CA ILE A 10 -12.63 0.93 -15.38
C ILE A 10 -12.73 0.37 -16.81
N GLY A 11 -13.67 -0.55 -17.09
CA GLY A 11 -13.94 -0.98 -18.46
C GLY A 11 -14.84 -2.21 -18.68
N MET A 12 -15.06 -3.07 -17.69
CA MET A 12 -15.99 -4.21 -17.83
C MET A 12 -17.26 -3.98 -17.01
N ALA A 13 -18.43 -4.27 -17.61
CA ALA A 13 -19.66 -4.45 -16.85
C ALA A 13 -19.40 -5.53 -15.79
N SER A 14 -19.45 -5.16 -14.51
CA SER A 14 -19.08 -6.08 -13.45
C SER A 14 -20.11 -7.21 -13.36
N LYS A 15 -19.66 -8.46 -13.55
CA LYS A 15 -20.45 -9.69 -13.32
C LYS A 15 -20.67 -10.00 -11.84
N PHE A 16 -20.38 -9.03 -10.98
CA PHE A 16 -20.52 -9.13 -9.55
C PHE A 16 -20.94 -7.76 -9.00
N GLU A 17 -21.53 -7.79 -7.81
CA GLU A 17 -21.92 -6.61 -7.05
C GLU A 17 -21.56 -6.78 -5.57
N ARG A 18 -21.47 -5.64 -4.87
CA ARG A 18 -21.32 -5.61 -3.42
C ARG A 18 -22.65 -5.96 -2.75
N PHE A 19 -22.59 -6.72 -1.65
CA PHE A 19 -23.75 -7.01 -0.82
C PHE A 19 -23.36 -7.10 0.66
N ALA A 20 -24.31 -6.87 1.56
CA ALA A 20 -24.14 -7.11 2.99
C ALA A 20 -24.39 -8.59 3.30
N SER A 21 -23.41 -9.27 3.89
CA SER A 21 -23.51 -10.65 4.35
C SER A 21 -23.85 -10.70 5.83
N ALA A 22 -24.94 -11.39 6.18
CA ALA A 22 -25.36 -11.57 7.56
C ALA A 22 -24.22 -12.16 8.41
N GLY A 23 -23.83 -11.44 9.47
CA GLY A 23 -22.78 -11.85 10.41
C GLY A 23 -21.34 -11.83 9.88
N LYS A 24 -21.10 -11.35 8.65
CA LYS A 24 -19.76 -11.36 8.01
C LYS A 24 -19.36 -10.03 7.34
N GLY A 25 -20.12 -8.95 7.55
CA GLY A 25 -19.83 -7.66 6.95
C GLY A 25 -20.14 -7.60 5.45
N ASN A 26 -19.30 -6.93 4.67
CA ASN A 26 -19.48 -6.76 3.22
C ASN A 26 -18.91 -7.93 2.43
N GLY A 27 -19.54 -8.28 1.31
CA GLY A 27 -19.07 -9.30 0.37
C GLY A 27 -19.28 -8.92 -1.10
N LEU A 28 -18.75 -9.75 -2.00
CA LEU A 28 -19.03 -9.70 -3.43
C LEU A 28 -19.85 -10.94 -3.82
N ARG A 29 -20.91 -10.75 -4.61
CA ARG A 29 -21.70 -11.85 -5.17
C ARG A 29 -21.80 -11.72 -6.68
N ALA A 30 -21.87 -12.85 -7.38
CA ALA A 30 -22.07 -12.86 -8.82
C ALA A 30 -23.48 -12.37 -9.18
N THR A 31 -23.59 -11.56 -10.22
CA THR A 31 -24.86 -11.11 -10.82
C THR A 31 -25.19 -11.88 -12.10
N GLN A 32 -24.22 -12.63 -12.62
CA GLN A 32 -24.28 -13.40 -13.87
C GLN A 32 -23.48 -14.70 -13.72
N GLU A 33 -23.62 -15.61 -14.70
CA GLU A 33 -22.79 -16.81 -14.78
C GLU A 33 -21.30 -16.45 -15.00
N ILE A 34 -20.43 -17.14 -14.27
CA ILE A 34 -18.97 -16.97 -14.29
C ILE A 34 -18.36 -18.32 -14.64
N HIS A 35 -17.50 -18.34 -15.66
CA HIS A 35 -16.81 -19.56 -16.09
C HIS A 35 -15.42 -19.68 -15.46
N ALA A 36 -14.92 -20.92 -15.36
CA ALA A 36 -13.58 -21.17 -14.86
C ALA A 36 -12.53 -20.49 -15.75
N GLY A 37 -11.62 -19.73 -15.13
CA GLY A 37 -10.58 -18.96 -15.83
C GLY A 37 -11.04 -17.57 -16.31
N GLU A 38 -12.30 -17.19 -16.08
CA GLU A 38 -12.79 -15.86 -16.45
C GLU A 38 -12.21 -14.77 -15.57
N LEU A 39 -11.67 -13.71 -16.19
CA LEU A 39 -11.17 -12.54 -15.48
C LEU A 39 -12.34 -11.70 -14.97
N LEU A 40 -12.51 -11.64 -13.65
CA LEU A 40 -13.55 -10.83 -13.03
C LEU A 40 -13.12 -9.40 -12.78
N TYR A 41 -11.90 -9.20 -12.28
CA TYR A 41 -11.45 -7.91 -11.79
C TYR A 41 -9.94 -7.80 -11.81
N THR A 42 -9.43 -6.69 -12.33
CA THR A 42 -8.02 -6.29 -12.21
C THR A 42 -7.92 -5.00 -11.43
N ALA A 43 -6.85 -4.90 -10.65
CA ALA A 43 -6.61 -3.74 -9.85
C ALA A 43 -5.14 -3.36 -9.66
N GLU A 44 -4.87 -2.07 -9.81
CA GLU A 44 -3.60 -1.44 -9.45
C GLU A 44 -3.56 -1.15 -7.95
N PRO A 45 -2.41 -1.24 -7.29
CA PRO A 45 -2.38 -0.96 -5.87
C PRO A 45 -2.61 0.52 -5.52
N LEU A 46 -3.43 0.79 -4.49
CA LEU A 46 -3.53 2.12 -3.86
C LEU A 46 -2.16 2.56 -3.33
N ALA A 47 -1.47 1.65 -2.66
CA ALA A 47 -0.09 1.84 -2.26
C ALA A 47 0.62 0.49 -2.14
N TYR A 48 1.95 0.53 -2.24
CA TYR A 48 2.80 -0.64 -2.07
C TYR A 48 4.16 -0.29 -1.48
N CYS A 49 4.78 -1.25 -0.81
CA CYS A 49 6.20 -1.18 -0.47
C CYS A 49 6.88 -2.55 -0.58
N VAL A 50 8.16 -2.54 -0.98
CA VAL A 50 9.02 -3.73 -0.89
C VAL A 50 9.41 -3.92 0.57
N SER A 51 9.20 -5.13 1.10
CA SER A 51 9.60 -5.46 2.48
C SER A 51 11.07 -5.17 2.72
N ASN A 52 11.39 -4.66 3.91
CA ASN A 52 12.75 -4.36 4.36
C ASN A 52 13.68 -5.59 4.23
N THR A 53 13.16 -6.80 4.48
CA THR A 53 13.90 -8.06 4.34
C THR A 53 14.30 -8.36 2.89
N CYS A 54 13.48 -7.90 1.94
CA CYS A 54 13.63 -8.13 0.51
C CYS A 54 14.26 -6.93 -0.23
N ALA A 55 14.32 -5.75 0.39
CA ALA A 55 14.68 -4.48 -0.24
C ALA A 55 16.04 -4.48 -0.96
N LYS A 56 16.96 -5.36 -0.57
CA LYS A 56 18.28 -5.52 -1.20
C LYS A 56 18.25 -6.25 -2.54
N TYR A 57 17.22 -7.05 -2.79
CA TYR A 57 17.16 -7.99 -3.92
C TYR A 57 16.08 -7.63 -4.94
N PHE A 58 15.16 -6.73 -4.60
CA PHE A 58 14.00 -6.41 -5.43
C PHE A 58 13.96 -4.94 -5.83
N CYS A 59 13.62 -4.68 -7.08
CA CYS A 59 13.35 -3.33 -7.58
C CYS A 59 12.10 -2.74 -6.88
N HIS A 60 12.21 -1.51 -6.40
CA HIS A 60 11.14 -0.77 -5.74
C HIS A 60 10.10 -0.18 -6.70
N SER A 61 10.27 -0.36 -8.02
CA SER A 61 9.32 0.07 -9.05
C SER A 61 8.61 -1.13 -9.67
N CYS A 62 9.35 -2.08 -10.25
CA CYS A 62 8.79 -3.21 -10.99
C CYS A 62 8.73 -4.52 -10.20
N PHE A 63 9.24 -4.55 -8.96
CA PHE A 63 9.29 -5.74 -8.10
C PHE A 63 10.04 -6.95 -8.68
N SER A 64 10.82 -6.79 -9.75
CA SER A 64 11.67 -7.86 -10.25
C SER A 64 12.86 -8.06 -9.33
N ARG A 65 13.23 -9.33 -9.11
CA ARG A 65 14.48 -9.69 -8.42
C ARG A 65 15.67 -9.39 -9.34
N ARG A 66 16.72 -8.78 -8.81
CA ARG A 66 17.99 -8.55 -9.51
C ARG A 66 19.16 -8.79 -8.57
N GLU A 67 20.29 -9.23 -9.12
CA GLU A 67 21.54 -9.39 -8.37
C GLU A 67 22.16 -8.03 -8.04
N THR A 68 22.09 -7.11 -9.00
CA THR A 68 22.60 -5.74 -8.88
C THR A 68 21.45 -4.75 -9.01
N LEU A 69 21.42 -3.78 -8.10
CA LEU A 69 20.41 -2.72 -8.09
C LEU A 69 21.05 -1.37 -7.80
N LEU A 70 20.59 -0.35 -8.50
CA LEU A 70 20.93 1.05 -8.27
C LEU A 70 20.24 1.56 -7.02
N ARG A 71 21.01 2.07 -6.06
CA ARG A 71 20.49 2.64 -4.81
C ARG A 71 20.16 4.10 -5.01
N CYS A 72 18.99 4.53 -4.53
CA CYS A 72 18.64 5.95 -4.47
C CYS A 72 19.73 6.73 -3.72
N SER A 73 20.32 7.73 -4.38
CA SER A 73 21.45 8.49 -3.85
C SER A 73 21.08 9.36 -2.64
N GLN A 74 19.80 9.69 -2.46
CA GLN A 74 19.33 10.55 -1.38
C GLN A 74 19.01 9.77 -0.10
N CYS A 75 18.05 8.83 -0.16
CA CYS A 75 17.61 8.09 1.03
C CYS A 75 18.46 6.86 1.36
N LYS A 76 19.23 6.34 0.39
CA LYS A 76 20.01 5.10 0.50
C LYS A 76 19.20 3.82 0.80
N VAL A 77 17.87 3.89 0.79
CA VAL A 77 16.98 2.74 1.07
C VAL A 77 16.42 2.15 -0.22
N ALA A 78 15.71 2.95 -1.03
CA ALA A 78 15.08 2.47 -2.25
C ALA A 78 16.12 2.01 -3.29
N ARG A 79 15.77 0.95 -4.03
CA ARG A 79 16.63 0.31 -5.02
C ARG A 79 15.89 0.03 -6.33
N TYR A 80 16.56 0.20 -7.46
CA TYR A 80 15.97 0.10 -8.80
C TYR A 80 16.86 -0.72 -9.73
N CYS A 81 16.29 -1.43 -10.70
CA CYS A 81 17.08 -2.17 -11.69
C CYS A 81 17.83 -1.24 -12.64
N ASP A 82 17.26 -0.08 -12.95
CA ASP A 82 17.81 0.90 -13.88
C ASP A 82 17.24 2.30 -13.60
N VAL A 83 17.72 3.27 -14.38
CA VAL A 83 17.30 4.68 -14.30
C VAL A 83 15.84 4.87 -14.70
N THR A 84 15.29 4.00 -15.55
CA THR A 84 13.89 4.07 -16.00
C THR A 84 12.95 3.75 -14.85
N CYS A 85 13.18 2.64 -14.13
CA CYS A 85 12.45 2.29 -12.92
C CYS A 85 12.60 3.35 -11.82
N GLN A 86 13.78 3.95 -11.69
CA GLN A 86 13.98 5.03 -10.72
C GLN A 86 13.12 6.27 -11.06
N LYS A 87 13.03 6.65 -12.33
CA LYS A 87 12.22 7.78 -12.79
C LYS A 87 10.72 7.50 -12.64
N GLN A 88 10.29 6.29 -13.02
CA GLN A 88 8.88 5.88 -12.92
C GLN A 88 8.38 5.90 -11.48
N ALA A 89 9.18 5.39 -10.53
CA ALA A 89 8.82 5.38 -9.11
C ALA A 89 8.92 6.76 -8.43
N TRP A 90 9.45 7.79 -9.10
CA TRP A 90 9.80 9.05 -8.43
C TRP A 90 8.58 9.80 -7.88
N SER A 91 7.45 9.80 -8.59
CA SER A 91 6.22 10.44 -8.12
C SER A 91 5.76 9.88 -6.77
N ASP A 92 5.78 8.55 -6.62
CA ASP A 92 5.39 7.86 -5.39
C ASP A 92 6.49 7.90 -4.31
N HIS A 93 7.76 7.91 -4.72
CA HIS A 93 8.89 7.86 -3.80
C HIS A 93 9.31 9.23 -3.26
N LYS A 94 9.08 10.34 -3.98
CA LYS A 94 9.67 11.66 -3.67
C LYS A 94 9.43 12.12 -2.22
N ARG A 95 8.21 11.97 -1.70
CA ARG A 95 7.87 12.34 -0.32
C ARG A 95 8.53 11.39 0.68
N GLU A 96 8.33 10.08 0.48
CA GLU A 96 8.95 9.02 1.29
C GLU A 96 10.49 9.14 1.33
N CYS A 97 11.13 9.56 0.22
CA CYS A 97 12.57 9.73 0.11
C CYS A 97 13.12 10.73 1.12
N LYS A 98 12.41 11.84 1.36
CA LYS A 98 12.83 12.86 2.32
C LYS A 98 12.71 12.32 3.76
N CYS A 99 11.58 11.66 4.06
CA CYS A 99 11.33 11.01 5.34
C CYS A 99 12.35 9.89 5.66
N LEU A 100 12.72 9.06 4.67
CA LEU A 100 13.73 8.03 4.85
C LEU A 100 15.12 8.63 5.05
N ARG A 101 15.41 9.74 4.38
CA ARG A 101 16.68 10.46 4.53
C ARG A 101 16.81 11.07 5.93
N SER A 102 15.74 11.62 6.50
CA SER A 102 15.77 12.24 7.84
C SER A 102 15.93 11.23 8.98
N LEU A 103 15.41 10.01 8.81
CA LEU A 103 15.53 8.94 9.83
C LEU A 103 16.79 8.08 9.70
N HIS A 104 17.57 8.23 8.62
CA HIS A 104 18.74 7.39 8.37
C HIS A 104 19.71 7.40 9.58
N PRO A 105 20.23 6.24 10.04
CA PRO A 105 20.16 4.91 9.40
C PRO A 105 18.94 4.06 9.78
N ARG A 106 17.99 4.59 10.56
CA ARG A 106 16.79 3.84 10.99
C ARG A 106 15.78 3.76 9.85
N ILE A 107 15.27 2.56 9.60
CA ILE A 107 14.24 2.30 8.59
C ILE A 107 12.98 1.84 9.34
N PRO A 108 11.82 2.50 9.17
CA PRO A 108 10.56 2.07 9.79
C PRO A 108 10.13 0.68 9.31
N THR A 109 9.21 0.06 10.03
CA THR A 109 8.61 -1.23 9.65
C THR A 109 7.87 -1.14 8.32
N ASP A 110 7.66 -2.29 7.68
CA ASP A 110 6.94 -2.36 6.40
C ASP A 110 5.52 -1.77 6.51
N SER A 111 4.81 -2.03 7.61
CA SER A 111 3.48 -1.48 7.89
C SER A 111 3.48 0.04 8.00
N VAL A 112 4.45 0.63 8.70
CA VAL A 112 4.60 2.10 8.81
C VAL A 112 4.92 2.72 7.46
N ARG A 113 5.80 2.09 6.67
CA ARG A 113 6.13 2.58 5.32
C ARG A 113 4.94 2.52 4.37
N LEU A 114 4.15 1.45 4.43
CA LEU A 114 2.93 1.33 3.64
C LEU A 114 1.89 2.38 4.03
N ALA A 115 1.63 2.55 5.34
CA ALA A 115 0.69 3.54 5.83
C ALA A 115 1.09 4.97 5.41
N ALA A 116 2.39 5.32 5.46
CA ALA A 116 2.89 6.59 4.98
C ALA A 116 2.62 6.79 3.48
N ARG A 117 2.82 5.75 2.65
CA ARG A 117 2.53 5.81 1.21
C ARG A 117 1.04 5.99 0.91
N ILE A 118 0.17 5.36 1.70
CA ILE A 118 -1.28 5.59 1.61
C ILE A 118 -1.59 7.07 1.89
N ILE A 119 -1.06 7.62 2.99
CA ILE A 119 -1.23 9.05 3.35
C ILE A 119 -0.76 9.97 2.21
N PHE A 120 0.42 9.71 1.65
CA PHE A 120 0.95 10.53 0.54
C PHE A 120 0.09 10.46 -0.72
N ARG A 121 -0.51 9.29 -1.00
CA ARG A 121 -1.45 9.10 -2.11
C ARG A 121 -2.75 9.86 -1.88
N LEU A 122 -3.32 9.81 -0.68
CA LEU A 122 -4.54 10.54 -0.32
C LEU A 122 -4.37 12.06 -0.43
N LEU A 123 -3.18 12.56 -0.09
CA LEU A 123 -2.82 13.98 -0.24
C LEU A 123 -2.58 14.41 -1.70
N SER A 124 -2.53 13.47 -2.65
CA SER A 124 -2.27 13.73 -4.07
C SER A 124 -3.43 13.17 -4.93
N PRO A 125 -4.65 13.72 -4.83
CA PRO A 125 -5.88 13.11 -5.36
C PRO A 125 -5.96 13.06 -6.89
N SER A 126 -5.07 13.75 -7.63
CA SER A 126 -4.99 13.68 -9.10
C SER A 126 -4.64 12.30 -9.65
N GLN A 127 -4.31 11.33 -8.79
CA GLN A 127 -3.98 9.94 -9.13
C GLN A 127 -5.03 8.93 -8.61
N THR A 128 -6.16 9.40 -8.08
CA THR A 128 -7.19 8.54 -7.47
C THR A 128 -8.31 8.27 -8.46
N SER A 129 -8.38 7.04 -9.00
CA SER A 129 -9.61 6.56 -9.64
C SER A 129 -10.62 6.12 -8.55
N PRO A 130 -11.94 6.33 -8.75
CA PRO A 130 -12.95 5.85 -7.83
C PRO A 130 -12.95 4.32 -7.80
N GLY A 131 -12.52 3.74 -6.68
CA GLY A 131 -12.47 2.30 -6.47
C GLY A 131 -13.81 1.67 -6.07
N LEU A 132 -13.86 0.33 -6.02
CA LEU A 132 -15.05 -0.41 -5.56
C LEU A 132 -15.34 -0.23 -4.06
N CYS A 133 -14.32 0.07 -3.24
CA CYS A 133 -14.42 0.47 -1.84
C CYS A 133 -13.44 1.61 -1.56
N SER A 134 -13.85 2.58 -0.76
CA SER A 134 -12.94 3.62 -0.27
C SER A 134 -12.11 3.11 0.93
N LEU A 135 -11.00 3.76 1.26
CA LEU A 135 -10.16 3.36 2.40
C LEU A 135 -10.94 3.39 3.73
N GLU A 136 -11.92 4.29 3.82
CA GLU A 136 -12.80 4.49 4.95
C GLU A 136 -13.67 3.26 5.21
N GLU A 137 -14.09 2.57 4.15
CA GLU A 137 -14.96 1.38 4.20
C GLU A 137 -14.23 0.10 4.62
N HIS A 138 -12.90 0.12 4.69
CA HIS A 138 -12.14 -1.02 5.22
C HIS A 138 -12.32 -1.13 6.72
N GLU A 139 -12.66 -2.33 7.19
CA GLU A 139 -12.88 -2.61 8.59
C GLU A 139 -11.55 -2.68 9.35
N SER A 140 -11.44 -1.93 10.45
CA SER A 140 -10.23 -1.88 11.27
C SER A 140 -10.22 -2.89 12.42
N HIS A 141 -11.39 -3.47 12.76
CA HIS A 141 -11.61 -4.36 13.91
C HIS A 141 -11.03 -3.85 15.24
N LEU A 142 -10.77 -2.54 15.38
CA LEU A 142 -10.13 -1.96 16.55
C LEU A 142 -10.91 -2.23 17.85
N CYS A 143 -12.24 -2.32 17.79
CA CYS A 143 -13.08 -2.57 18.96
C CYS A 143 -12.96 -4.00 19.51
N ASP A 144 -12.56 -4.96 18.67
CA ASP A 144 -12.45 -6.39 19.02
C ASP A 144 -11.00 -6.81 19.36
N MET A 145 -10.07 -5.86 19.28
CA MET A 145 -8.65 -6.12 19.51
C MET A 145 -8.28 -6.14 20.99
N ARG A 146 -7.47 -7.15 21.38
CA ARG A 146 -6.84 -7.23 22.71
C ARG A 146 -5.94 -6.02 22.96
N GLU A 147 -5.85 -5.61 24.23
CA GLU A 147 -5.15 -4.39 24.64
C GLU A 147 -3.67 -4.37 24.24
N GLU A 148 -2.95 -5.48 24.43
CA GLU A 148 -1.54 -5.60 24.03
C GLU A 148 -1.31 -5.27 22.54
N ARG A 149 -2.25 -5.69 21.68
CA ARG A 149 -2.17 -5.46 20.24
C ARG A 149 -2.48 -3.99 19.92
N ARG A 150 -3.44 -3.39 20.63
CA ARG A 150 -3.75 -1.95 20.53
C ARG A 150 -2.54 -1.10 20.95
N GLU A 151 -1.84 -1.49 22.01
CA GLU A 151 -0.62 -0.81 22.46
C GLU A 151 0.49 -0.90 21.40
N GLY A 152 0.70 -2.07 20.81
CA GLY A 152 1.62 -2.25 19.68
C GLY A 152 1.29 -1.34 18.49
N LEU A 153 0.01 -1.25 18.10
CA LEU A 153 -0.43 -0.32 17.05
C LEU A 153 -0.22 1.15 17.44
N SER A 154 -0.38 1.51 18.72
CA SER A 154 -0.12 2.87 19.22
C SER A 154 1.35 3.27 19.09
N GLN A 155 2.26 2.32 19.34
CA GLN A 155 3.69 2.52 19.10
C GLN A 155 3.99 2.72 17.60
N LEU A 156 3.37 1.91 16.73
CA LEU A 156 3.49 2.06 15.28
C LEU A 156 2.90 3.40 14.79
N SER A 157 1.81 3.85 15.39
CA SER A 157 1.16 5.14 15.10
C SER A 157 2.08 6.30 15.44
N SER A 158 2.73 6.25 16.61
CA SER A 158 3.71 7.24 17.02
C SER A 158 4.92 7.26 16.07
N MET A 159 5.40 6.08 15.65
CA MET A 159 6.47 5.96 14.67
C MET A 159 6.05 6.49 13.29
N LEU A 160 4.81 6.25 12.86
CA LEU A 160 4.26 6.77 11.61
C LEU A 160 4.23 8.31 11.61
N GLN A 161 3.73 8.92 12.69
CA GLN A 161 3.70 10.37 12.83
C GLN A 161 5.11 10.99 12.79
N LEU A 162 6.07 10.41 13.53
CA LEU A 162 7.47 10.83 13.49
C LEU A 162 8.06 10.69 12.07
N TYR A 163 7.74 9.60 11.38
CA TYR A 163 8.26 9.30 10.06
C TYR A 163 7.79 10.29 9.00
N ILE A 164 6.51 10.65 9.00
CA ILE A 164 5.94 11.55 7.98
C ILE A 164 6.10 13.03 8.34
N GLN A 165 6.50 13.37 9.57
CA GLN A 165 6.51 14.74 10.10
C GLN A 165 7.15 15.79 9.17
N GLN A 166 8.21 15.43 8.44
CA GLN A 166 8.87 16.34 7.50
C GLN A 166 7.98 16.74 6.32
N GLU A 167 7.12 15.85 5.85
CA GLU A 167 6.24 16.06 4.69
C GLU A 167 4.77 16.29 5.09
N VAL A 168 4.39 15.94 6.31
CA VAL A 168 3.05 16.06 6.89
C VAL A 168 3.23 16.38 8.40
N PRO A 169 3.48 17.65 8.77
CA PRO A 169 3.74 18.02 10.17
C PRO A 169 2.54 17.79 11.10
N ASN A 170 1.32 17.92 10.57
CA ASN A 170 0.09 17.66 11.31
C ASN A 170 -0.92 16.89 10.44
N ILE A 171 -0.94 15.56 10.62
CA ILE A 171 -1.82 14.70 9.83
C ILE A 171 -3.30 14.98 10.06
N MET A 172 -3.71 15.32 11.29
CA MET A 172 -5.12 15.56 11.60
C MET A 172 -5.65 16.84 10.96
N GLN A 173 -4.76 17.80 10.67
CA GLN A 173 -5.11 19.02 9.93
C GLN A 173 -5.14 18.76 8.41
N GLU A 174 -4.21 17.97 7.91
CA GLU A 174 -4.05 17.70 6.47
C GLU A 174 -5.03 16.62 5.96
N LEU A 175 -5.37 15.64 6.80
CA LEU A 175 -6.32 14.56 6.54
C LEU A 175 -7.18 14.28 7.79
N PRO A 176 -8.19 15.13 8.08
CA PRO A 176 -9.04 14.99 9.28
C PRO A 176 -9.80 13.65 9.34
N ALA A 177 -10.06 13.03 8.20
CA ALA A 177 -10.75 11.75 8.09
C ALA A 177 -9.85 10.53 8.36
N VAL A 178 -8.53 10.71 8.45
CA VAL A 178 -7.56 9.62 8.60
C VAL A 178 -7.00 9.60 10.01
N ASP A 179 -7.46 8.65 10.82
CA ASP A 179 -6.84 8.31 12.10
C ASP A 179 -5.63 7.37 11.89
N PRO A 180 -4.40 7.74 12.29
CA PRO A 180 -3.21 6.93 12.08
C PRO A 180 -3.27 5.53 12.70
N LEU A 181 -3.92 5.40 13.86
CA LEU A 181 -4.06 4.13 14.57
C LEU A 181 -5.00 3.19 13.79
N SER A 182 -6.16 3.70 13.37
CA SER A 182 -7.12 3.00 12.52
C SER A 182 -6.52 2.60 11.18
N LEU A 183 -5.74 3.48 10.55
CA LEU A 183 -5.02 3.16 9.32
C LEU A 183 -4.06 1.99 9.51
N LEU A 184 -3.28 2.00 10.61
CA LEU A 184 -2.37 0.92 10.91
C LEU A 184 -3.09 -0.39 11.22
N ALA A 185 -4.24 -0.36 11.91
CA ALA A 185 -5.06 -1.55 12.12
C ALA A 185 -5.56 -2.14 10.78
N LYS A 186 -6.01 -1.29 9.86
CA LYS A 186 -6.43 -1.70 8.50
C LYS A 186 -5.28 -2.35 7.72
N VAL A 187 -4.05 -1.85 7.92
CA VAL A 187 -2.82 -2.37 7.30
C VAL A 187 -2.33 -3.65 7.99
N ASP A 188 -2.39 -3.77 9.31
CA ASP A 188 -1.82 -4.88 10.05
C ASP A 188 -2.69 -6.15 10.01
N HIS A 189 -4.02 -6.01 9.94
CA HIS A 189 -4.94 -7.14 10.13
C HIS A 189 -5.67 -7.66 8.89
N CYS A 190 -6.12 -6.82 7.95
CA CYS A 190 -7.21 -7.26 7.05
C CYS A 190 -7.11 -6.87 5.56
N SER A 191 -6.24 -5.95 5.15
CA SER A 191 -6.27 -5.42 3.76
C SER A 191 -4.99 -5.64 2.96
N CYS A 192 -3.98 -6.25 3.58
CA CYS A 192 -2.66 -6.39 2.99
C CYS A 192 -2.51 -7.72 2.28
N VAL A 193 -2.43 -7.68 0.95
CA VAL A 193 -2.05 -8.87 0.18
C VAL A 193 -0.54 -8.91 0.03
N PHE A 194 0.02 -10.08 0.31
CA PHE A 194 1.42 -10.37 0.06
C PHE A 194 1.59 -10.74 -1.41
N VAL A 195 2.28 -9.90 -2.18
CA VAL A 195 2.66 -10.24 -3.55
C VAL A 195 3.90 -11.13 -3.51
N CYS A 196 3.74 -12.36 -3.97
CA CYS A 196 4.84 -13.27 -4.28
C CYS A 196 5.21 -13.10 -5.75
N GLY A 197 6.46 -12.70 -6.00
CA GLY A 197 7.14 -12.57 -7.30
C GLY A 197 6.24 -12.53 -8.54
N LEU A 198 5.97 -11.33 -9.05
CA LEU A 198 5.55 -11.16 -10.44
C LEU A 198 6.65 -11.76 -11.32
N HIS A 199 6.45 -12.97 -11.83
CA HIS A 199 6.94 -13.28 -13.16
C HIS A 199 6.25 -12.27 -14.05
N ALA A 200 7.00 -11.26 -14.51
CA ALA A 200 6.56 -10.45 -15.62
C ALA A 200 6.19 -11.44 -16.73
N CYS A 201 4.90 -11.61 -16.96
CA CYS A 201 4.42 -12.32 -18.12
C CYS A 201 4.75 -11.38 -19.28
N GLU A 202 5.96 -11.54 -19.83
CA GLU A 202 6.37 -10.90 -21.06
C GLU A 202 5.39 -11.38 -22.13
N THR A 203 4.48 -10.51 -22.55
CA THR A 203 3.85 -10.61 -23.86
C THR A 203 4.94 -10.31 -24.89
N GLN A 204 5.73 -11.32 -25.20
CA GLN A 204 6.49 -11.43 -26.45
C GLN A 204 6.00 -12.67 -27.19
N THR A 205 4.97 -12.51 -28.01
CA THR A 205 4.96 -12.79 -29.45
C THR A 205 3.57 -12.52 -30.02
#